data_AF-K8X1U8-F1
#
_entry.id   AF-K8X1U8-F1
#
_cell.length_a   1.000
_cell.length_b   1.000
_cell.length_c   1.000
_cell.angle_alpha   90.00
_cell.angle_beta   90.00
_cell.angle_gamma   90.00
#
_symmetry.space_group_name_H-M   'P 1'
#
loop_
_entity.id
_entity.type
_entity.pdbx_description
1 polymer ?
#
loop_
_entity_poly.entity_id
_entity_poly.type
_entity_poly.pdbx_seq_one_letter_code
_entity_poly.pdbx_strand_id
1 'polypeptide(L)'
;MSDIPVGCIVMFSGETIPNGWLLCNGKNGTPNLQDKFIVMEGPIFKRGSGNGTTQTKEKTIKGSVNVKETILTIKQIPPHSHEYQKTYTNTRKFDGEQWRSPYVGGYTSTESSKTGGGQGHSHQADFTSVSHSHEIEPIPPYYALAFIMYAG
;
A
#
# COMPACT_ATOMS: atom_id res chain seq x y z
N MET A 1 54.28 25.29 19.59
CA MET A 1 52.83 25.08 19.66
C MET A 1 52.63 23.59 19.89
N SER A 2 52.45 23.17 21.14
CA SER A 2 52.44 21.75 21.54
C SER A 2 51.12 21.33 22.21
N ASP A 3 50.09 22.18 22.21
CA ASP A 3 48.92 21.99 23.09
C ASP A 3 47.67 21.50 22.35
N ILE A 4 47.76 21.18 21.05
CA ILE A 4 46.64 20.65 20.27
C ILE A 4 46.87 19.15 20.01
N PRO A 5 46.00 18.27 20.51
CA PRO A 5 46.06 16.84 20.19
C PRO A 5 45.88 16.56 18.69
N VAL A 6 46.64 15.61 18.16
CA VAL A 6 46.41 15.06 16.81
C VAL A 6 44.99 14.52 16.73
N GLY A 7 44.29 14.85 15.64
CA GLY A 7 42.88 14.51 15.44
C GLY A 7 41.90 15.59 15.90
N CYS A 8 42.36 16.69 16.52
CA CYS A 8 41.50 17.84 16.77
C CYS A 8 40.95 18.40 15.45
N ILE A 9 39.63 18.51 15.36
CA ILE A 9 38.93 19.07 14.20
C ILE A 9 38.34 20.41 14.58
N VAL A 10 38.60 21.44 13.77
CA VAL A 10 38.07 22.79 13.96
C VAL A 10 37.43 23.31 12.68
N MET A 11 36.47 24.23 12.84
CA MET A 11 35.97 25.03 11.73
C MET A 11 37.00 26.09 11.35
N PHE A 12 37.24 26.27 10.06
CA PHE A 12 38.28 27.12 9.51
C PHE A 12 37.74 27.98 8.38
N SER A 13 37.96 29.29 8.47
CA SER A 13 37.49 30.29 7.52
C SER A 13 38.56 30.80 6.55
N GLY A 14 39.81 30.35 6.70
CA GLY A 14 40.91 30.78 5.85
C GLY A 14 40.98 30.00 4.53
N GLU A 15 41.73 30.54 3.57
CA GLU A 15 41.91 29.94 2.25
C GLU A 15 43.08 28.93 2.23
N THR A 16 44.15 29.23 2.95
CA THR A 16 45.38 28.42 2.98
C THR A 16 45.42 27.57 4.24
N ILE A 17 45.49 26.26 4.08
CA ILE A 17 45.59 25.31 5.20
C ILE A 17 46.92 25.52 5.93
N PRO A 18 46.91 25.77 7.26
CA PRO A 18 48.14 25.97 8.02
C PRO A 18 48.99 24.69 8.09
N ASN A 19 50.31 24.85 8.25
CA ASN A 19 51.21 23.73 8.49
C ASN A 19 50.76 22.91 9.71
N GLY A 20 50.83 21.58 9.60
CA GLY A 20 50.36 20.64 10.62
C GLY A 20 48.85 20.40 10.62
N TRP A 21 48.11 20.95 9.65
CA TRP A 21 46.67 20.71 9.49
C TRP A 21 46.36 20.06 8.14
N LEU A 22 45.27 19.30 8.10
CA LEU A 22 44.77 18.62 6.91
C LEU A 22 43.30 18.94 6.70
N LEU A 23 42.88 19.11 5.45
CA LEU A 23 41.46 19.32 5.11
C LEU A 23 40.67 18.03 5.34
N CYS A 24 39.53 18.10 6.03
CA CYS A 24 38.62 16.98 6.27
C CYS A 24 37.81 16.59 5.03
N ASN A 25 38.48 16.04 4.01
CA ASN A 25 37.91 15.63 2.73
C ASN A 25 38.00 14.11 2.48
N GLY A 26 38.35 13.31 3.49
CA GLY A 26 38.51 11.86 3.35
C GLY A 26 39.88 11.42 2.84
N LYS A 27 40.80 12.36 2.56
CA LYS A 27 42.18 12.05 2.17
C LYS A 27 43.12 12.16 3.38
N ASN A 28 44.31 11.57 3.24
CA ASN A 28 45.38 11.67 4.24
C ASN A 28 44.96 11.28 5.67
N GLY A 29 44.06 10.28 5.79
CA GLY A 29 43.55 9.80 7.08
C GLY A 29 42.53 10.72 7.77
N THR A 30 42.09 11.80 7.13
CA THR A 30 41.03 12.67 7.64
C THR A 30 39.64 12.07 7.39
N PRO A 31 38.62 12.36 8.23
CA PRO A 31 37.24 12.10 7.86
C PRO A 31 36.81 13.01 6.69
N ASN A 32 35.87 12.56 5.87
CA ASN A 32 35.20 13.45 4.91
C ASN A 32 34.01 14.13 5.59
N LEU A 33 34.11 15.45 5.82
CA LEU A 33 33.08 16.27 6.46
C LEU A 33 32.42 17.27 5.50
N GLN A 34 32.70 17.17 4.19
CA GLN A 34 32.04 18.00 3.18
C GLN A 34 30.55 17.67 3.11
N ASP A 35 29.70 18.70 3.15
CA ASP A 35 28.23 18.60 3.12
C ASP A 35 27.63 17.69 4.21
N LYS A 36 28.31 17.59 5.37
CA LYS A 36 27.88 16.79 6.50
C LYS A 36 27.61 17.64 7.73
N PHE A 37 26.50 17.34 8.40
CA PHE A 37 26.24 17.83 9.73
C PHE A 37 27.04 17.03 10.76
N ILE A 38 27.60 17.71 11.76
CA ILE A 38 28.38 17.05 12.82
C ILE A 38 27.44 16.62 13.94
N VAL A 39 27.40 15.32 14.19
CA VAL A 39 26.66 14.71 15.29
C VAL A 39 27.61 13.95 16.20
N MET A 40 27.34 13.97 17.51
CA MET A 40 28.09 13.18 18.47
C MET A 40 27.81 11.69 18.27
N GLU A 41 28.85 10.87 18.38
CA GLU A 41 28.71 9.41 18.39
C GLU A 41 27.79 8.94 19.52
N GLY A 42 26.97 7.93 19.23
CA GLY A 42 26.08 7.30 20.19
C GLY A 42 25.58 5.93 19.75
N PRO A 43 24.55 5.39 20.41
CA PRO A 43 23.94 4.12 20.03
C PRO A 43 23.41 4.11 18.59
N ILE A 44 22.86 5.26 18.16
CA ILE A 44 22.21 5.46 16.86
C ILE A 44 23.22 5.89 15.77
N PHE A 45 24.05 6.88 16.06
CA PHE A 45 25.04 7.41 15.12
C PHE A 45 26.42 6.86 15.48
N LYS A 46 26.99 6.01 14.62
CA LYS A 46 28.33 5.45 14.85
C LYS A 46 29.39 6.37 14.27
N ARG A 47 30.56 6.44 14.92
CA ARG A 47 31.68 7.22 14.41
C ARG A 47 32.02 6.84 12.97
N GLY A 48 32.16 7.84 12.11
CA GLY A 48 32.44 7.64 10.68
C GLY A 48 31.28 7.08 9.86
N SER A 49 30.10 6.86 10.46
CA SER A 49 28.90 6.43 9.76
C SER A 49 27.92 7.60 9.58
N GLY A 50 27.18 7.59 8.48
CA GLY A 50 26.20 8.63 8.17
C GLY A 50 26.16 8.94 6.67
N ASN A 51 25.14 8.40 6.01
CA ASN A 51 24.68 8.91 4.72
C ASN A 51 23.42 9.70 5.03
N GLY A 52 23.51 11.04 4.98
CA GLY A 52 22.35 11.90 5.19
C GLY A 52 21.24 11.47 4.24
N THR A 53 20.11 11.03 4.78
CA THR A 53 18.96 10.68 3.96
C THR A 53 18.12 11.95 3.78
N THR A 54 18.11 12.53 2.59
CA THR A 54 17.17 13.60 2.22
C THR A 54 15.75 13.10 1.95
N GLN A 55 15.54 11.78 2.05
CA GLN A 55 14.27 11.15 1.71
C GLN A 55 13.51 10.72 2.96
N THR A 56 12.35 11.32 3.19
CA THR A 56 11.35 10.76 4.11
C THR A 56 10.63 9.62 3.41
N LYS A 57 10.69 8.41 3.96
CA LYS A 57 9.84 7.31 3.51
C LYS A 57 8.41 7.64 3.90
N GLU A 58 7.56 7.85 2.91
CA GLU A 58 6.12 7.96 3.12
C GLU A 58 5.56 6.78 3.89
N LYS A 59 4.60 7.06 4.78
CA LYS A 59 3.88 6.04 5.55
C LYS A 59 2.41 5.90 5.12
N THR A 60 1.92 6.76 4.23
CA THR A 60 0.51 6.79 3.83
C THR A 60 0.39 6.87 2.32
N ILE A 61 0.20 5.71 1.69
CA ILE A 61 0.03 5.60 0.25
C ILE A 61 -1.41 6.01 -0.12
N LYS A 62 -1.57 7.07 -0.90
CA LYS A 62 -2.85 7.39 -1.57
C LYS A 62 -2.92 6.69 -2.93
N GLY A 63 -4.08 6.16 -3.27
CA GLY A 63 -4.29 5.42 -4.50
C GLY A 63 -5.76 5.17 -4.77
N SER A 64 -6.03 4.53 -5.90
CA SER A 64 -7.37 4.09 -6.27
C SER A 64 -7.48 2.58 -6.10
N VAL A 65 -8.67 2.11 -5.71
CA VAL A 65 -9.02 0.69 -5.71
C VAL A 65 -10.00 0.47 -6.86
N ASN A 66 -9.65 -0.41 -7.80
CA ASN A 66 -10.58 -0.86 -8.83
C ASN A 66 -11.07 -2.26 -8.45
N VAL A 67 -12.37 -2.41 -8.22
CA VAL A 67 -13.00 -3.70 -7.97
C VAL A 67 -13.49 -4.27 -9.30
N LYS A 68 -12.98 -5.43 -9.69
CA LYS A 68 -13.35 -6.08 -10.95
C LYS A 68 -14.78 -6.59 -10.90
N GLU A 69 -15.38 -6.68 -12.10
CA GLU A 69 -16.67 -7.33 -12.27
C GLU A 69 -16.61 -8.79 -11.77
N THR A 70 -17.72 -9.26 -11.23
CA THR A 70 -17.88 -10.65 -10.79
C THR A 70 -19.24 -11.13 -11.25
N ILE A 71 -19.24 -12.18 -12.07
CA ILE A 71 -20.46 -12.82 -12.56
C ILE A 71 -20.85 -13.92 -11.59
N LEU A 72 -22.07 -13.85 -11.07
CA LEU A 72 -22.57 -14.86 -10.13
C LEU A 72 -22.94 -16.15 -10.85
N THR A 73 -22.62 -17.27 -10.20
CA THR A 73 -23.09 -18.61 -10.57
C THR A 73 -24.39 -18.94 -9.82
N ILE A 74 -25.14 -19.93 -10.32
CA ILE A 74 -26.35 -20.43 -9.64
C ILE A 74 -26.06 -20.80 -8.17
N LYS A 75 -24.89 -21.41 -7.89
CA LYS A 75 -24.53 -21.81 -6.52
C LYS A 75 -24.37 -20.63 -5.56
N GLN A 76 -24.06 -19.44 -6.06
CA GLN A 76 -23.85 -18.23 -5.27
C GLN A 76 -25.15 -17.44 -5.03
N ILE A 77 -26.21 -17.74 -5.78
CA ILE A 77 -27.55 -17.17 -5.55
C ILE A 77 -28.23 -17.95 -4.42
N PRO A 78 -28.97 -17.29 -3.51
CA PRO A 78 -29.73 -17.98 -2.48
C PRO A 78 -30.71 -19.02 -3.05
N PRO A 79 -30.88 -20.18 -2.37
CA PRO A 79 -31.80 -21.21 -2.82
C PRO A 79 -33.25 -20.73 -2.79
N HIS A 80 -33.95 -20.78 -3.93
CA HIS A 80 -35.37 -20.39 -4.05
C HIS A 80 -36.15 -21.36 -4.94
N SER A 81 -37.48 -21.43 -4.72
CA SER A 81 -38.48 -22.14 -5.54
C SER A 81 -39.60 -21.18 -5.93
N HIS A 82 -40.38 -21.57 -6.94
CA HIS A 82 -41.57 -20.85 -7.36
C HIS A 82 -42.82 -21.69 -7.07
N GLU A 83 -43.82 -21.06 -6.48
CA GLU A 83 -45.16 -21.62 -6.36
C GLU A 83 -45.93 -21.34 -7.66
N TYR A 84 -46.60 -22.36 -8.20
CA TYR A 84 -47.45 -22.23 -9.37
C TYR A 84 -48.68 -23.11 -9.24
N GLN A 85 -49.76 -22.68 -9.89
CA GLN A 85 -51.02 -23.41 -9.86
C GLN A 85 -51.14 -24.33 -11.08
N LYS A 86 -51.53 -25.58 -10.83
CA LYS A 86 -51.93 -26.53 -11.88
C LYS A 86 -53.45 -26.58 -11.94
N THR A 87 -53.99 -26.42 -13.16
CA THR A 87 -55.42 -26.58 -13.42
C THR A 87 -55.68 -28.00 -13.89
N TYR A 88 -56.64 -28.69 -13.27
CA TYR A 88 -57.09 -29.98 -13.75
C TYR A 88 -58.41 -29.83 -14.48
N THR A 89 -58.53 -30.46 -15.64
CA THR A 89 -59.78 -30.53 -16.39
C THR A 89 -60.45 -31.87 -16.15
N ASN A 90 -61.71 -31.86 -15.71
CA ASN A 90 -62.55 -33.03 -15.63
C ASN A 90 -63.43 -33.16 -16.88
N THR A 91 -63.83 -34.37 -17.22
CA THR A 91 -64.84 -34.61 -18.26
C THR A 91 -66.06 -35.26 -17.64
N ARG A 92 -67.23 -34.65 -17.78
CA ARG A 92 -68.49 -35.32 -17.43
C ARG A 92 -69.03 -36.05 -18.65
N LYS A 93 -69.57 -37.25 -18.42
CA LYS A 93 -70.43 -37.93 -19.40
C LYS A 93 -71.87 -37.56 -19.06
N PHE A 94 -72.60 -37.07 -20.04
CA PHE A 94 -74.06 -37.04 -19.96
C PHE A 94 -74.53 -38.46 -20.29
N ASP A 95 -75.53 -38.98 -19.58
CA ASP A 95 -75.98 -40.35 -19.82
C ASP A 95 -76.40 -40.54 -21.29
N GLY A 96 -76.12 -41.71 -21.84
CA GLY A 96 -76.56 -42.09 -23.19
C GLY A 96 -75.76 -41.58 -24.39
N GLU A 97 -74.96 -40.50 -24.32
CA GLU A 97 -74.23 -39.98 -25.49
C GLU A 97 -72.73 -39.72 -25.28
N GLN A 98 -71.93 -39.97 -26.32
CA GLN A 98 -70.46 -39.89 -26.31
C GLN A 98 -69.88 -38.46 -26.18
N TRP A 99 -70.70 -37.43 -26.01
CA TRP A 99 -70.24 -36.04 -25.92
C TRP A 99 -69.56 -35.75 -24.58
N ARG A 100 -68.23 -35.61 -24.60
CA ARG A 100 -67.39 -35.22 -23.45
C ARG A 100 -67.09 -33.73 -23.52
N SER A 101 -67.74 -32.92 -22.68
CA SER A 101 -67.34 -31.52 -22.49
C SER A 101 -66.28 -31.42 -21.39
N PRO A 102 -65.06 -30.91 -21.67
CA PRO A 102 -64.10 -30.59 -20.62
C PRO A 102 -64.58 -29.38 -19.81
N TYR A 103 -64.39 -29.43 -18.49
CA TYR A 103 -64.60 -28.30 -17.59
C TYR A 103 -63.49 -28.28 -16.53
N VAL A 104 -63.22 -27.12 -15.93
CA VAL A 104 -62.20 -26.97 -14.89
C VAL A 104 -62.63 -27.69 -13.62
N GLY A 105 -61.95 -28.80 -13.31
CA GLY A 105 -62.20 -29.63 -12.15
C GLY A 105 -61.68 -29.04 -10.83
N GLY A 106 -60.77 -28.07 -10.90
CA GLY A 106 -60.20 -27.38 -9.76
C GLY A 106 -58.76 -26.92 -10.00
N TYR A 107 -58.19 -26.27 -8.98
CA TYR A 107 -56.81 -25.81 -8.96
C TYR A 107 -56.07 -26.48 -7.80
N THR A 108 -54.82 -26.85 -8.02
CA THR A 108 -53.91 -27.19 -6.93
C THR A 108 -52.69 -26.28 -6.99
N SER A 109 -52.14 -25.95 -5.81
CA SER A 109 -50.87 -25.25 -5.74
C SER A 109 -49.73 -26.25 -5.58
N THR A 110 -48.63 -26.02 -6.30
CA THR A 110 -47.44 -26.85 -6.22
C THR A 110 -46.20 -25.98 -6.38
N GLU A 111 -45.09 -26.41 -5.79
CA GLU A 111 -43.82 -25.70 -5.91
C GLU A 111 -42.92 -26.36 -6.95
N SER A 112 -42.08 -25.54 -7.60
CA SER A 112 -40.91 -26.04 -8.31
C SER A 112 -39.88 -26.61 -7.34
N SER A 113 -38.90 -27.33 -7.86
CA SER A 113 -37.70 -27.62 -7.07
C SER A 113 -37.00 -26.31 -6.68
N LYS A 114 -36.31 -26.34 -5.53
CA LYS A 114 -35.42 -25.25 -5.13
C LYS A 114 -34.12 -25.34 -5.93
N THR A 115 -33.64 -24.20 -6.41
CA THR A 115 -32.33 -24.06 -7.06
C THR A 115 -31.57 -22.88 -6.47
N GLY A 116 -30.25 -22.93 -6.52
CA GLY A 116 -29.37 -22.02 -5.81
C GLY A 116 -28.68 -22.69 -4.62
N GLY A 117 -27.67 -22.03 -4.05
CA GLY A 117 -26.87 -22.60 -2.97
C GLY A 117 -26.43 -21.59 -1.90
N GLY A 118 -26.58 -20.29 -2.15
CA GLY A 118 -26.16 -19.23 -1.23
C GLY A 118 -24.67 -19.26 -0.89
N GLN A 119 -23.84 -19.85 -1.74
CA GLN A 119 -22.40 -19.95 -1.50
C GLN A 119 -21.76 -18.56 -1.56
N GLY A 120 -20.78 -18.32 -0.69
CA GLY A 120 -19.98 -17.09 -0.72
C GLY A 120 -19.21 -16.93 -2.04
N HIS A 121 -18.83 -15.69 -2.33
CA HIS A 121 -17.97 -15.36 -3.45
C HIS A 121 -17.04 -14.20 -3.08
N SER A 122 -16.00 -14.00 -3.89
CA SER A 122 -15.03 -12.94 -3.71
C SER A 122 -14.99 -12.05 -4.94
N HIS A 123 -14.66 -10.79 -4.71
CA HIS A 123 -14.30 -9.85 -5.76
C HIS A 123 -12.78 -9.70 -5.77
N GLN A 124 -12.21 -9.72 -6.96
CA GLN A 124 -10.82 -9.29 -7.13
C GLN A 124 -10.77 -7.77 -7.18
N ALA A 125 -9.86 -7.18 -6.42
CA ALA A 125 -9.62 -5.76 -6.42
C ALA A 125 -8.12 -5.50 -6.62
N ASP A 126 -7.81 -4.57 -7.51
CA ASP A 126 -6.44 -4.09 -7.72
C ASP A 126 -6.30 -2.73 -7.05
N PHE A 127 -5.21 -2.55 -6.31
CA PHE A 127 -4.82 -1.24 -5.77
C PHE A 127 -3.74 -0.64 -6.65
N THR A 128 -4.00 0.56 -7.17
CA THR A 128 -2.99 1.35 -7.89
C THR A 128 -2.60 2.52 -7.01
N SER A 129 -1.36 2.51 -6.55
CA SER A 129 -0.75 3.65 -5.88
C SER A 129 -0.11 4.59 -6.88
N VAL A 130 -0.15 5.88 -6.59
CA VAL A 130 0.73 6.84 -7.25
C VAL A 130 2.05 6.84 -6.49
N SER A 131 3.13 6.41 -7.15
CA SER A 131 4.47 6.63 -6.62
C SER A 131 4.69 8.14 -6.53
N HIS A 132 4.96 8.62 -5.32
CA HIS A 132 5.38 9.99 -5.12
C HIS A 132 6.47 10.05 -4.07
N SER A 133 7.29 11.08 -4.19
CA SER A 133 8.38 11.39 -3.28
C SER A 133 8.20 12.79 -2.75
N HIS A 134 8.47 12.96 -1.47
CA HIS A 134 8.65 14.26 -0.88
C HIS A 134 10.15 14.54 -0.82
N GLU A 135 10.56 15.60 -1.49
CA GLU A 135 11.87 16.21 -1.28
C GLU A 135 11.67 17.35 -0.30
N ILE A 136 12.34 17.26 0.85
CA ILE A 136 12.41 18.34 1.81
C ILE A 136 13.87 18.78 1.90
N GLU A 137 14.10 20.09 1.97
CA GLU A 137 15.39 20.67 2.28
C GLU A 137 15.38 21.15 3.74
N PRO A 138 15.63 20.27 4.73
CA PRO A 138 15.58 20.65 6.14
C PRO A 138 16.84 21.40 6.59
N ILE A 139 17.43 22.22 5.71
CA ILE A 139 18.69 22.93 5.96
C ILE A 139 18.35 24.33 6.49
N PRO A 140 18.60 24.63 7.79
CA PRO A 140 18.48 26.00 8.29
C PRO A 140 19.47 26.93 7.58
N PRO A 141 19.26 28.27 7.61
CA PRO A 141 20.26 29.22 7.13
C PRO A 141 21.65 28.91 7.74
N TYR A 142 22.65 28.75 6.90
CA TYR A 142 24.00 28.32 7.30
C TYR A 142 25.08 29.22 6.73
N TYR A 143 26.24 29.20 7.39
CA TYR A 143 27.47 29.81 6.91
C TYR A 143 28.51 28.71 6.74
N ALA A 144 28.99 28.50 5.52
CA ALA A 144 29.89 27.40 5.19
C ALA A 144 31.33 27.70 5.63
N LEU A 145 31.91 26.79 6.40
CA LEU A 145 33.32 26.79 6.81
C LEU A 145 33.96 25.46 6.42
N ALA A 146 35.27 25.48 6.15
CA ALA A 146 36.03 24.25 6.01
C ALA A 146 36.19 23.59 7.38
N PHE A 147 36.29 22.26 7.41
CA PHE A 147 36.80 21.54 8.57
C PHE A 147 38.23 21.11 8.32
N ILE A 148 39.12 21.41 9.27
CA ILE A 148 40.52 20.99 9.23
C ILE A 148 40.86 20.17 10.47
N MET A 149 41.70 19.15 10.30
CA MET A 149 42.16 18.24 11.34
C MET A 149 43.64 18.45 11.61
N TYR A 150 44.02 18.62 12.88
CA TYR A 150 45.41 18.71 13.27
C TYR A 150 46.10 17.35 13.11
N ALA A 151 47.23 17.33 12.42
CA ALA A 151 48.01 16.14 12.09
C ALA A 151 49.37 16.06 12.80
N GLY A 152 49.81 17.16 13.44
CA GLY A 152 51.14 17.27 14.04
C GLY A 152 52.17 17.91 13.12
#